data_AF-A0A8J4H5A0-F1
#
_entry.id   AF-A0A8J4H5A0-F1
#
_cell.length_a   1.000
_cell.length_b   1.000
_cell.length_c   1.000
_cell.angle_alpha   90.00
_cell.angle_beta   90.00
_cell.angle_gamma   90.00
#
_symmetry.space_group_name_H-M   'P 1'
#
loop_
_entity.id
_entity.type
_entity.pdbx_description
1 polymer ?
#
loop_
_entity_poly.entity_id
_entity_poly.type
_entity_poly.pdbx_seq_one_letter_code
_entity_poly.pdbx_strand_id
1 'polypeptide(L)'
;MRSKRVSVLQWFCFFYPFLIYPWGQGDYYTNVKAYYLIGFVILLGWMHVWSLLTQYKYGKLKPKPMEWLMVALLLLIGFSTLNSDYPSLIGDRTQHQGIVIMGTYVALFMHASRMSVLDQSKVLQYMAASSLVCACYGIAQYYGFAIFPQDHMNHHFANRSFSFFDNPDYFGSYLVMASLLAFTFFLMAAKKSAAFMYLLLFGILIAASLHSETRSAWVGIAAGLSVFLLLFARTRKGLWKKGMLGIVTLFLVLIVLNGLSQNTYWERAQSIWHDTHIIVADADRNWAGASRWYIWQTAIPLIEAYFWTGSGPNTFQHVFHPGVDPDYSTYIRTPIHDMNNDYLQIALTMGVPALLLYLLILGMVFKKGVQKVRTSEGANQIFHCGLLASTAGYLIQAVFNISVVSVAPFFWIIFGFLYSETKVTGVKRMEG
;
A
#
# COMPACT_ATOMS: atom_id res chain seq x y z
N MET A 1 -28.58 16.70 15.42
CA MET A 1 -28.41 16.41 13.99
C MET A 1 -26.93 16.51 13.62
N ARG A 2 -26.17 15.39 13.58
CA ARG A 2 -24.82 15.42 13.00
C ARG A 2 -24.99 15.55 11.49
N SER A 3 -24.62 16.70 10.93
CA SER A 3 -24.80 16.94 9.50
C SER A 3 -24.06 15.86 8.70
N LYS A 4 -24.65 15.43 7.57
CA LYS A 4 -24.05 14.53 6.58
C LYS A 4 -22.84 15.20 5.87
N ARG A 5 -21.85 15.69 6.62
CA ARG A 5 -20.64 16.27 6.03
C ARG A 5 -19.75 15.13 5.54
N VAL A 6 -19.49 15.13 4.23
CA VAL A 6 -18.47 14.30 3.60
C VAL A 6 -17.12 14.78 4.14
N SER A 7 -16.32 13.87 4.71
CA SER A 7 -15.00 14.21 5.24
C SER A 7 -14.04 14.48 4.08
N VAL A 8 -13.11 15.41 4.25
CA VAL A 8 -12.07 15.72 3.25
C VAL A 8 -11.27 14.47 2.84
N LEU A 9 -11.08 13.51 3.75
CA LEU A 9 -10.43 12.23 3.47
C LEU A 9 -11.22 11.30 2.52
N GLN A 10 -12.55 11.44 2.45
CA GLN A 10 -13.38 10.68 1.49
C GLN A 10 -13.09 11.15 0.07
N TRP A 11 -13.05 12.47 -0.14
CA TRP A 11 -12.69 13.05 -1.43
C TRP A 11 -11.25 12.77 -1.81
N PHE A 12 -10.32 12.83 -0.85
CA PHE A 12 -8.94 12.40 -1.07
C PHE A 12 -8.88 10.96 -1.58
N CYS A 13 -9.45 10.01 -0.85
CA CYS A 13 -9.38 8.61 -1.25
C CYS A 13 -10.08 8.31 -2.58
N PHE A 14 -11.04 9.14 -3.00
CA PHE A 14 -11.69 9.00 -4.30
C PHE A 14 -10.86 9.60 -5.44
N PHE A 15 -10.39 10.84 -5.29
CA PHE A 15 -9.74 11.56 -6.39
C PHE A 15 -8.23 11.32 -6.51
N TYR A 16 -7.55 11.00 -5.40
CA TYR A 16 -6.09 10.86 -5.38
C TYR A 16 -5.52 9.89 -6.42
N PRO A 17 -6.15 8.71 -6.69
CA PRO A 17 -5.65 7.82 -7.74
C PRO A 17 -5.60 8.49 -9.12
N PHE A 18 -6.55 9.38 -9.43
CA PHE A 18 -6.74 10.00 -10.75
C PHE A 18 -5.89 11.25 -10.98
N LEU A 19 -5.12 11.68 -9.97
CA LEU A 19 -4.25 12.83 -10.09
C LEU A 19 -3.01 12.46 -10.91
N ILE A 20 -3.15 12.59 -12.22
CA ILE A 20 -2.10 12.32 -13.20
C ILE A 20 -1.87 13.57 -14.07
N TYR A 21 -0.67 13.71 -14.63
CA TYR A 21 -0.38 14.69 -15.66
C TYR A 21 0.21 13.97 -16.89
N PRO A 22 -0.65 13.51 -17.80
CA PRO A 22 -0.24 12.59 -18.86
C PRO A 22 0.37 13.27 -20.09
N TRP A 23 0.51 14.60 -20.06
CA TRP A 23 0.97 15.42 -21.18
C TRP A 23 2.34 16.09 -20.90
N GLY A 24 2.96 15.78 -19.77
CA GLY A 24 4.23 16.37 -19.36
C GLY A 24 5.44 15.65 -19.95
N GLN A 25 6.57 16.37 -20.04
CA GLN A 25 7.87 15.76 -20.32
C GLN A 25 8.54 15.13 -19.08
N GLY A 26 7.80 14.98 -17.98
CA GLY A 26 8.28 14.34 -16.76
C GLY A 26 7.78 12.90 -16.68
N ASP A 27 8.69 11.96 -16.45
CA ASP A 27 8.52 10.53 -16.65
C ASP A 27 7.57 9.82 -15.67
N TYR A 28 6.94 10.53 -14.72
CA TYR A 28 6.15 9.94 -13.64
C TYR A 28 4.97 10.84 -13.18
N TYR A 29 3.73 10.33 -13.22
CA TYR A 29 2.53 10.90 -12.56
C TYR A 29 2.71 11.12 -11.05
N THR A 30 3.71 10.45 -10.48
CA THR A 30 4.14 10.50 -9.09
C THR A 30 4.41 11.95 -8.63
N ASN A 31 4.89 12.84 -9.50
CA ASN A 31 5.12 14.26 -9.18
C ASN A 31 3.83 14.97 -8.77
N VAL A 32 2.78 14.83 -9.57
CA VAL A 32 1.47 15.47 -9.31
C VAL A 32 0.90 14.97 -7.99
N LYS A 33 1.02 13.66 -7.76
CA LYS A 33 0.56 13.00 -6.54
C LYS A 33 1.35 13.45 -5.31
N ALA A 34 2.66 13.65 -5.44
CA ALA A 34 3.50 14.16 -4.36
C ALA A 34 3.10 15.58 -3.94
N TYR A 35 3.05 16.52 -4.89
CA TYR A 35 2.72 17.91 -4.58
C TYR A 35 1.27 18.07 -4.07
N TYR A 36 0.33 17.34 -4.65
CA TYR A 36 -1.03 17.32 -4.15
C TYR A 36 -1.09 16.77 -2.71
N LEU A 37 -0.37 15.69 -2.42
CA LEU A 37 -0.34 15.10 -1.08
C LEU A 37 0.22 16.09 -0.05
N ILE A 38 1.32 16.78 -0.39
CA ILE A 38 1.91 17.81 0.48
C ILE A 38 0.89 18.91 0.75
N GLY A 39 0.29 19.49 -0.29
CA GLY A 39 -0.73 20.55 -0.15
C GLY A 39 -1.95 20.07 0.63
N PHE A 40 -2.40 18.84 0.40
CA PHE A 40 -3.52 18.22 1.10
C PHE A 40 -3.24 18.05 2.59
N VAL A 41 -2.06 17.54 2.97
CA VAL A 41 -1.70 17.37 4.38
C VAL A 41 -1.50 18.71 5.08
N ILE A 42 -0.92 19.71 4.40
CA ILE A 42 -0.86 21.08 4.92
C ILE A 42 -2.28 21.56 5.23
N LEU A 43 -3.22 21.42 4.29
CA LEU A 43 -4.62 21.81 4.49
C LEU A 43 -5.29 21.02 5.63
N LEU A 44 -5.06 19.71 5.74
CA LEU A 44 -5.54 18.92 6.88
C LEU A 44 -4.95 19.41 8.21
N GLY A 45 -3.66 19.76 8.22
CA GLY A 45 -2.97 20.35 9.37
C GLY A 45 -3.60 21.68 9.77
N TRP A 46 -3.83 22.58 8.81
CA TRP A 46 -4.55 23.85 9.03
C TRP A 46 -5.97 23.63 9.55
N MET A 47 -6.72 22.67 9.00
CA MET A 47 -8.05 22.31 9.51
C MET A 47 -7.98 21.78 10.95
N HIS A 48 -6.94 21.01 11.28
CA HIS A 48 -6.72 20.50 12.63
C HIS A 48 -6.37 21.63 13.60
N VAL A 49 -5.45 22.52 13.24
CA VAL A 49 -5.09 23.71 14.02
C VAL A 49 -6.30 24.63 14.17
N TRP A 50 -7.05 24.89 13.11
CA TRP A 50 -8.30 25.66 13.17
C TRP A 50 -9.33 25.02 14.10
N SER A 51 -9.50 23.70 14.03
CA SER A 51 -10.33 22.95 14.98
C SER A 51 -9.81 23.10 16.40
N LEU A 52 -8.50 23.08 16.61
CA LEU A 52 -7.89 23.29 17.93
C LEU A 52 -8.10 24.70 18.43
N LEU A 53 -7.93 25.73 17.60
CA LEU A 53 -8.15 27.14 17.97
C LEU A 53 -9.62 27.41 18.29
N THR A 54 -10.54 26.81 17.55
CA THR A 54 -11.99 26.92 17.80
C THR A 54 -12.43 26.08 19.01
N GLN A 55 -11.80 24.92 19.26
CA GLN A 55 -12.04 24.06 20.42
C GLN A 55 -11.19 24.42 21.64
N TYR A 56 -10.25 25.37 21.54
CA TYR A 56 -9.40 25.82 22.64
C TYR A 56 -10.23 26.45 23.78
N LYS A 57 -11.47 26.86 23.49
CA LYS A 57 -12.49 27.21 24.50
C LYS A 57 -12.92 26.04 25.41
N TYR A 58 -12.60 24.79 25.10
CA TYR A 58 -13.10 23.60 25.82
C TYR A 58 -12.05 22.55 26.23
N GLY A 59 -10.79 22.68 25.79
CA GLY A 59 -9.67 21.85 26.22
C GLY A 59 -9.75 20.36 25.85
N LYS A 60 -8.60 19.68 25.89
CA LYS A 60 -8.38 18.21 25.83
C LYS A 60 -8.25 17.56 24.44
N LEU A 61 -7.24 17.96 23.68
CA LEU A 61 -6.56 17.02 22.79
C LEU A 61 -5.22 16.62 23.45
N LYS A 62 -5.19 15.48 24.15
CA LYS A 62 -3.93 14.93 24.69
C LYS A 62 -3.28 14.05 23.63
N PRO A 63 -1.96 14.16 23.39
CA PRO A 63 -1.25 13.26 22.50
C PRO A 63 -1.34 11.82 22.99
N LYS A 64 -1.54 10.88 22.07
CA LYS A 64 -1.55 9.44 22.38
C LYS A 64 -0.13 8.87 22.37
N PRO A 65 0.17 7.77 23.11
CA PRO A 65 1.49 7.13 23.07
C PRO A 65 1.98 6.82 21.65
N MET A 66 1.09 6.35 20.78
CA MET A 66 1.43 6.09 19.37
C MET A 66 1.82 7.34 18.58
N GLU A 67 1.25 8.51 18.91
CA GLU A 67 1.61 9.76 18.24
C GLU A 67 3.03 10.19 18.61
N TRP A 68 3.44 9.96 19.87
CA TRP A 68 4.83 10.18 20.27
C TRP A 68 5.81 9.26 19.56
N LEU A 69 5.45 7.99 19.32
CA LEU A 69 6.28 7.07 18.55
C LEU A 69 6.38 7.50 17.08
N MET A 70 5.28 7.99 16.50
CA MET A 70 5.29 8.54 15.14
C MET A 70 6.16 9.80 15.04
N VAL A 71 6.12 10.68 16.04
CA VAL A 71 7.02 11.84 16.12
C VAL A 71 8.47 11.37 16.28
N ALA A 72 8.74 10.39 17.15
CA ALA A 72 10.09 9.84 17.30
C ALA A 72 10.62 9.21 16.00
N LEU A 73 9.76 8.53 15.23
CA LEU A 73 10.12 8.03 13.90
C LEU A 73 10.49 9.18 12.95
N LEU A 74 9.68 10.25 12.90
CA LEU A 74 10.01 11.43 12.10
C LEU A 74 11.30 12.12 12.55
N LEU A 75 11.61 12.12 13.85
CA LEU A 75 12.86 12.68 14.36
C LEU A 75 14.07 11.85 13.93
N LEU A 76 13.97 10.51 13.91
CA LEU A 76 15.02 9.66 13.37
C LEU A 76 15.22 9.89 11.87
N ILE A 77 14.13 9.99 11.10
CA ILE A 77 14.20 10.34 9.67
C ILE A 77 14.77 11.76 9.48
N GLY A 78 14.43 12.71 10.35
CA GLY A 78 15.00 14.06 10.37
C GLY A 78 16.49 14.06 10.63
N PHE A 79 16.93 13.27 11.59
CA PHE A 79 18.35 13.08 11.86
C PHE A 79 19.06 12.46 10.65
N SER A 80 18.45 11.47 10.00
CA SER A 80 18.95 10.90 8.75
C SER A 80 19.09 11.94 7.63
N THR A 81 18.05 12.76 7.41
CA THR A 81 18.06 13.83 6.41
C THR A 81 19.15 14.86 6.68
N LEU A 82 19.38 15.24 7.94
CA LEU A 82 20.40 16.24 8.28
C LEU A 82 21.83 15.73 8.13
N ASN A 83 22.06 14.43 8.26
CA ASN A 83 23.37 13.78 8.10
C ASN A 83 23.59 13.21 6.68
N SER A 84 22.66 13.48 5.75
CA SER A 84 22.72 12.99 4.38
C SER A 84 23.63 13.84 3.53
N ASP A 85 24.61 13.22 2.85
CA ASP A 85 25.44 13.89 1.84
C ASP A 85 24.66 14.21 0.55
N TYR A 86 23.46 13.66 0.39
CA TYR A 86 22.62 13.79 -0.79
C TYR A 86 21.30 14.51 -0.50
N PRO A 87 20.62 15.08 -1.52
CA PRO A 87 19.31 15.70 -1.33
C PRO A 87 18.26 14.71 -0.83
N SER A 88 17.81 14.89 0.42
CA SER A 88 16.85 13.98 1.08
C SER A 88 15.66 14.70 1.72
N LEU A 89 15.56 16.03 1.56
CA LEU A 89 14.41 16.81 2.03
C LEU A 89 13.14 16.44 1.26
N ILE A 90 13.21 16.56 -0.06
CA ILE A 90 12.17 16.13 -1.00
C ILE A 90 12.51 14.73 -1.55
N GLY A 91 13.80 14.40 -1.64
CA GLY A 91 14.28 13.17 -2.28
C GLY A 91 14.64 13.40 -3.74
N ASP A 92 14.68 12.31 -4.51
CA ASP A 92 14.89 12.36 -5.95
C ASP A 92 13.68 12.96 -6.69
N ARG A 93 13.85 13.18 -7.99
CA ARG A 93 12.81 13.79 -8.84
C ARG A 93 11.73 12.81 -9.28
N THR A 94 11.84 11.51 -8.96
CA THR A 94 10.96 10.47 -9.49
C THR A 94 9.96 10.02 -8.42
N GLN A 95 10.45 9.60 -7.25
CA GLN A 95 9.64 9.04 -6.17
C GLN A 95 9.28 10.08 -5.10
N HIS A 96 10.06 11.16 -4.96
CA HIS A 96 9.88 12.25 -3.97
C HIS A 96 9.80 11.75 -2.51
N GLN A 97 10.49 10.67 -2.17
CA GLN A 97 10.32 10.00 -0.88
C GLN A 97 11.23 10.53 0.24
N GLY A 98 11.58 11.82 0.19
CA GLY A 98 12.27 12.51 1.28
C GLY A 98 11.40 12.71 2.53
N ILE A 99 11.97 13.37 3.54
CA ILE A 99 11.29 13.56 4.84
C ILE A 99 9.95 14.30 4.73
N VAL A 100 9.80 15.21 3.76
CA VAL A 100 8.54 15.94 3.58
C VAL A 100 7.40 14.95 3.31
N ILE A 101 7.59 13.99 2.40
CA ILE A 101 6.59 12.96 2.11
C ILE A 101 6.43 11.98 3.27
N MET A 102 7.50 11.56 3.95
CA MET A 102 7.39 10.72 5.15
C MET A 102 6.57 11.41 6.25
N GLY A 103 6.71 12.73 6.41
CA GLY A 103 5.89 13.57 7.28
C GLY A 103 4.40 13.52 6.92
N THR A 104 4.08 13.52 5.63
CA THR A 104 2.68 13.41 5.17
C THR A 104 2.04 12.07 5.54
N TYR A 105 2.78 10.97 5.43
CA TYR A 105 2.31 9.64 5.80
C TYR A 105 1.99 9.54 7.29
N VAL A 106 2.90 10.05 8.12
CA VAL A 106 2.73 10.11 9.57
C VAL A 106 1.52 10.97 9.95
N ALA A 107 1.33 12.13 9.30
CA ALA A 107 0.17 12.99 9.52
C ALA A 107 -1.15 12.31 9.13
N LEU A 108 -1.18 11.61 7.99
CA LEU A 108 -2.35 10.83 7.54
C LEU A 108 -2.71 9.74 8.54
N PHE A 109 -1.72 9.00 9.03
CA PHE A 109 -1.93 8.00 10.08
C PHE A 109 -2.54 8.61 11.35
N MET A 110 -1.95 9.71 11.85
CA MET A 110 -2.43 10.35 13.08
C MET A 110 -3.87 10.82 12.92
N HIS A 111 -4.21 11.46 11.79
CA HIS A 111 -5.57 11.87 11.48
C HIS A 111 -6.53 10.68 11.41
N ALA A 112 -6.18 9.65 10.63
CA ALA A 112 -6.98 8.45 10.45
C ALA A 112 -7.22 7.69 11.78
N SER A 113 -6.23 7.66 12.66
CA SER A 113 -6.31 7.00 13.98
C SER A 113 -7.28 7.65 14.97
N ARG A 114 -7.76 8.86 14.66
CA ARG A 114 -8.74 9.60 15.47
C ARG A 114 -10.15 9.55 14.89
N MET A 115 -10.33 8.99 13.70
CA MET A 115 -11.63 8.89 13.04
C MET A 115 -12.53 7.83 13.66
N SER A 116 -13.84 8.09 13.63
CA SER A 116 -14.88 7.14 14.06
C SER A 116 -15.04 6.00 13.06
N VAL A 117 -15.40 4.81 13.53
CA VAL A 117 -15.59 3.63 12.65
C VAL A 117 -16.58 3.89 11.50
N LEU A 118 -17.62 4.70 11.74
CA LEU A 118 -18.58 5.08 10.69
C LEU A 118 -17.91 5.91 9.58
N ASP A 119 -17.07 6.86 9.96
CA ASP A 119 -16.36 7.70 8.98
C ASP A 119 -15.28 6.92 8.24
N GLN A 120 -14.58 6.01 8.94
CA GLN A 120 -13.64 5.07 8.34
C GLN A 120 -14.31 4.23 7.26
N SER A 121 -15.46 3.61 7.57
CA SER A 121 -16.20 2.80 6.60
C SER A 121 -16.58 3.60 5.36
N LYS A 122 -16.97 4.86 5.50
CA LYS A 122 -17.27 5.74 4.36
C LYS A 122 -16.03 6.10 3.54
N VAL A 123 -14.91 6.41 4.18
CA VAL A 123 -13.63 6.65 3.47
C VAL A 123 -13.27 5.44 2.60
N LEU A 124 -13.40 4.24 3.14
CA LEU A 124 -13.09 3.00 2.42
C LEU A 124 -14.11 2.66 1.32
N GLN A 125 -15.36 3.11 1.43
CA GLN A 125 -16.33 3.03 0.32
C GLN A 125 -15.97 3.96 -0.84
N TYR A 126 -15.51 5.18 -0.55
CA TYR A 126 -15.02 6.10 -1.58
C TYR A 126 -13.75 5.56 -2.24
N MET A 127 -12.84 4.96 -1.44
CA MET A 127 -11.70 4.22 -1.97
C MET A 127 -12.17 3.10 -2.91
N ALA A 128 -13.10 2.24 -2.48
CA ALA A 128 -13.61 1.14 -3.30
C ALA A 128 -14.25 1.62 -4.62
N ALA A 129 -14.97 2.75 -4.59
CA ALA A 129 -15.53 3.36 -5.80
C ALA A 129 -14.44 3.83 -6.76
N SER A 130 -13.38 4.48 -6.26
CA SER A 130 -12.23 4.83 -7.10
C SER A 130 -11.47 3.61 -7.61
N SER A 131 -11.35 2.56 -6.80
CA SER A 131 -10.70 1.30 -7.19
C SER A 131 -11.40 0.63 -8.35
N LEU A 132 -12.74 0.71 -8.44
CA LEU A 132 -13.49 0.23 -9.60
C LEU A 132 -13.05 0.93 -10.88
N VAL A 133 -12.95 2.26 -10.86
CA VAL A 133 -12.51 3.06 -12.01
C VAL A 133 -11.06 2.72 -12.38
N CYS A 134 -10.16 2.65 -11.40
CA CYS A 134 -8.76 2.27 -11.63
C CYS A 134 -8.64 0.86 -12.22
N ALA A 135 -9.43 -0.11 -11.74
CA ALA A 135 -9.40 -1.48 -12.20
C ALA A 135 -9.97 -1.62 -13.61
N CYS A 136 -11.13 -1.01 -13.89
CA CYS A 136 -11.70 -1.00 -15.24
C CYS A 136 -10.75 -0.34 -16.24
N TYR A 137 -10.14 0.79 -15.87
CA TYR A 137 -9.15 1.45 -16.73
C TYR A 137 -7.91 0.59 -16.92
N GLY A 138 -7.36 -0.03 -15.87
CA GLY A 138 -6.20 -0.91 -15.98
C GLY A 138 -6.47 -2.15 -16.83
N ILE A 139 -7.68 -2.73 -16.78
CA ILE A 139 -8.08 -3.83 -17.66
C ILE A 139 -8.19 -3.33 -19.10
N ALA A 140 -8.87 -2.20 -19.34
CA ALA A 140 -8.96 -1.61 -20.68
C ALA A 140 -7.57 -1.32 -21.26
N GLN A 141 -6.67 -0.80 -20.43
CA GLN A 141 -5.28 -0.53 -20.74
C GLN A 141 -4.55 -1.78 -21.25
N TYR A 142 -4.69 -2.91 -20.56
CA TYR A 142 -4.07 -4.18 -20.93
C TYR A 142 -4.50 -4.66 -22.33
N TYR A 143 -5.76 -4.41 -22.70
CA TYR A 143 -6.31 -4.78 -24.01
C TYR A 143 -6.09 -3.73 -25.10
N GLY A 144 -5.23 -2.73 -24.87
CA GLY A 144 -4.89 -1.70 -25.85
C GLY A 144 -5.87 -0.51 -25.91
N PHE A 145 -6.86 -0.45 -25.01
CA PHE A 145 -7.80 0.69 -24.91
C PHE A 145 -7.28 1.73 -23.92
N ALA A 146 -6.11 2.29 -24.22
CA ALA A 146 -5.50 3.34 -23.44
C ALA A 146 -5.93 4.73 -23.93
N ILE A 147 -6.61 5.50 -23.07
CA ILE A 147 -7.08 6.85 -23.40
C ILE A 147 -5.98 7.89 -23.12
N PHE A 148 -5.15 7.66 -22.10
CA PHE A 148 -4.05 8.55 -21.76
C PHE A 148 -2.76 8.11 -22.46
N PRO A 149 -1.92 9.06 -22.92
CA PRO A 149 -0.60 8.78 -23.48
C PRO A 149 0.20 7.82 -22.61
N GLN A 150 0.85 6.85 -23.27
CA GLN A 150 1.65 5.82 -22.62
C GLN A 150 3.12 5.79 -23.11
N ASP A 151 3.42 6.61 -24.13
CA ASP A 151 4.47 6.35 -25.12
C ASP A 151 5.91 6.43 -24.60
N HIS A 152 6.21 7.08 -23.49
CA HIS A 152 7.62 7.21 -23.05
C HIS A 152 8.12 6.05 -22.16
N MET A 153 7.23 5.30 -21.49
CA MET A 153 7.59 4.15 -20.62
C MET A 153 7.11 2.80 -21.17
N ASN A 154 6.22 2.79 -22.17
CA ASN A 154 5.62 1.59 -22.75
C ASN A 154 6.63 0.58 -23.33
N HIS A 155 7.80 1.03 -23.78
CA HIS A 155 8.83 0.12 -24.28
C HIS A 155 9.35 -0.86 -23.20
N HIS A 156 9.22 -0.53 -21.91
CA HIS A 156 9.79 -1.33 -20.82
C HIS A 156 8.79 -2.30 -20.16
N PHE A 157 7.48 -2.07 -20.26
CA PHE A 157 6.47 -2.85 -19.52
C PHE A 157 5.57 -3.75 -20.38
N ALA A 158 5.80 -3.81 -21.69
CA ALA A 158 5.03 -4.64 -22.62
C ALA A 158 3.50 -4.43 -22.42
N ASN A 159 2.74 -5.51 -22.24
CA ASN A 159 1.27 -5.45 -22.06
C ASN A 159 0.81 -5.25 -20.60
N ARG A 160 1.71 -5.03 -19.63
CA ARG A 160 1.33 -4.92 -18.21
C ARG A 160 0.50 -3.65 -17.96
N SER A 161 -0.54 -3.77 -17.12
CA SER A 161 -1.34 -2.60 -16.74
C SER A 161 -0.80 -1.86 -15.51
N PHE A 162 -0.83 -0.54 -15.56
CA PHE A 162 -0.45 0.35 -14.47
C PHE A 162 -1.53 1.36 -14.11
N SER A 163 -2.63 1.42 -14.87
CA SER A 163 -3.77 2.31 -14.65
C SER A 163 -3.28 3.75 -14.44
N PHE A 164 -3.69 4.39 -13.35
CA PHE A 164 -3.25 5.74 -12.97
C PHE A 164 -2.00 5.75 -12.05
N PHE A 165 -1.19 4.68 -12.02
CA PHE A 165 -0.15 4.48 -11.01
C PHE A 165 1.29 4.41 -11.54
N ASP A 166 1.60 4.92 -12.75
CA ASP A 166 2.94 4.98 -13.39
C ASP A 166 3.66 3.65 -13.66
N ASN A 167 3.53 2.71 -12.75
CA ASN A 167 4.26 1.46 -12.71
C ASN A 167 3.29 0.33 -12.30
N PRO A 168 3.32 -0.81 -13.00
CA PRO A 168 2.47 -1.95 -12.65
C PRO A 168 2.69 -2.48 -11.23
N ASP A 169 3.91 -2.35 -10.68
CA ASP A 169 4.24 -2.76 -9.32
C ASP A 169 3.54 -1.86 -8.28
N TYR A 170 3.38 -0.57 -8.58
CA TYR A 170 2.63 0.38 -7.73
C TYR A 170 1.14 0.09 -7.81
N PHE A 171 0.62 -0.14 -9.02
CA PHE A 171 -0.79 -0.49 -9.20
C PHE A 171 -1.14 -1.81 -8.49
N GLY A 172 -0.29 -2.82 -8.62
CA GLY A 172 -0.43 -4.10 -7.92
C GLY A 172 -0.47 -3.93 -6.40
N SER A 173 0.40 -3.08 -5.83
CA SER A 173 0.42 -2.76 -4.40
C SER A 173 -0.91 -2.14 -3.92
N TYR A 174 -1.49 -1.23 -4.71
CA TYR A 174 -2.80 -0.64 -4.43
C TYR A 174 -3.92 -1.69 -4.49
N LEU A 175 -3.89 -2.56 -5.51
CA LEU A 175 -4.89 -3.61 -5.72
C LEU A 175 -4.92 -4.65 -4.59
N VAL A 176 -3.80 -4.89 -3.90
CA VAL A 176 -3.76 -5.75 -2.70
C VAL A 176 -4.74 -5.25 -1.65
N MET A 177 -4.63 -3.97 -1.28
CA MET A 177 -5.50 -3.36 -0.28
C MET A 177 -6.95 -3.28 -0.79
N ALA A 178 -7.14 -2.81 -2.03
CA ALA A 178 -8.48 -2.63 -2.60
C ALA A 178 -9.26 -3.96 -2.70
N SER A 179 -8.61 -5.04 -3.13
CA SER A 179 -9.25 -6.37 -3.26
C SER A 179 -9.70 -6.91 -1.89
N LEU A 180 -8.84 -6.81 -0.88
CA LEU A 180 -9.13 -7.27 0.48
C LEU A 180 -10.25 -6.43 1.14
N LEU A 181 -10.34 -5.13 0.82
CA LEU A 181 -11.44 -4.27 1.24
C LEU A 181 -12.76 -4.61 0.53
N ALA A 182 -12.73 -4.84 -0.79
CA ALA A 182 -13.92 -5.26 -1.55
C ALA A 182 -14.47 -6.59 -1.01
N PHE A 183 -13.59 -7.56 -0.74
CA PHE A 183 -13.96 -8.83 -0.10
C PHE A 183 -14.57 -8.61 1.29
N THR A 184 -14.01 -7.69 2.09
CA THR A 184 -14.55 -7.32 3.40
C THR A 184 -15.97 -6.77 3.29
N PHE A 185 -16.22 -5.84 2.36
CA PHE A 185 -17.55 -5.26 2.16
C PHE A 185 -18.57 -6.27 1.64
N PHE A 186 -18.16 -7.21 0.78
CA PHE A 186 -19.00 -8.33 0.36
C PHE A 186 -19.48 -9.17 1.55
N LEU A 187 -18.58 -9.45 2.51
CA LEU A 187 -18.94 -10.21 3.70
C LEU A 187 -19.87 -9.41 4.63
N MET A 188 -19.63 -8.12 4.79
CA MET A 188 -20.45 -7.21 5.60
C MET A 188 -21.82 -6.90 5.00
N ALA A 189 -21.99 -7.02 3.68
CA ALA A 189 -23.21 -6.64 2.98
C ALA A 189 -24.44 -7.42 3.48
N ALA A 190 -25.45 -6.67 3.91
CA ALA A 190 -26.73 -7.21 4.38
C ALA A 190 -27.67 -7.54 3.21
N LYS A 191 -27.78 -6.65 2.22
CA LYS A 191 -28.58 -6.86 1.01
C LYS A 191 -27.84 -7.74 0.01
N LYS A 192 -28.57 -8.65 -0.65
CA LYS A 192 -28.02 -9.52 -1.71
C LYS A 192 -27.46 -8.73 -2.88
N SER A 193 -28.11 -7.63 -3.28
CA SER A 193 -27.64 -6.74 -4.35
C SER A 193 -26.29 -6.11 -4.00
N ALA A 194 -26.16 -5.52 -2.81
CA ALA A 194 -24.91 -4.95 -2.33
C ALA A 194 -23.81 -6.02 -2.23
N ALA A 195 -24.13 -7.22 -1.74
CA ALA A 195 -23.17 -8.32 -1.70
C ALA A 195 -22.68 -8.70 -3.11
N PHE A 196 -23.60 -8.82 -4.07
CA PHE A 196 -23.26 -9.11 -5.46
C PHE A 196 -22.36 -8.03 -6.07
N MET A 197 -22.66 -6.74 -5.85
CA MET A 197 -21.83 -5.64 -6.34
C MET A 197 -20.41 -5.67 -5.78
N TYR A 198 -20.24 -5.94 -4.48
CA TYR A 198 -18.90 -6.04 -3.88
C TYR A 198 -18.15 -7.31 -4.29
N LEU A 199 -18.86 -8.41 -4.56
CA LEU A 199 -18.26 -9.63 -5.12
C LEU A 199 -17.79 -9.41 -6.55
N LEU A 200 -18.59 -8.71 -7.37
CA LEU A 200 -18.21 -8.32 -8.73
C LEU A 200 -17.00 -7.38 -8.71
N LEU A 201 -17.00 -6.37 -7.83
CA LEU A 201 -15.85 -5.50 -7.63
C LEU A 201 -14.61 -6.28 -7.23
N PHE A 202 -14.74 -7.24 -6.30
CA PHE A 202 -13.63 -8.12 -5.93
C PHE A 202 -13.08 -8.88 -7.15
N GLY A 203 -13.94 -9.49 -7.97
CA GLY A 203 -13.53 -10.18 -9.20
C GLY A 203 -12.81 -9.26 -10.19
N ILE A 204 -13.32 -8.03 -10.40
CA ILE A 204 -12.68 -7.02 -11.26
C ILE A 204 -11.31 -6.60 -10.73
N LEU A 205 -11.15 -6.44 -9.42
CA LEU A 205 -9.88 -6.08 -8.80
C LEU A 205 -8.85 -7.22 -8.90
N ILE A 206 -9.28 -8.48 -8.74
CA ILE A 206 -8.43 -9.66 -9.00
C ILE A 206 -8.00 -9.69 -10.47
N ALA A 207 -8.92 -9.46 -11.41
CA ALA A 207 -8.60 -9.41 -12.83
C ALA A 207 -7.55 -8.33 -13.12
N ALA A 208 -7.75 -7.09 -12.62
CA ALA A 208 -6.78 -6.02 -12.75
C ALA A 208 -5.43 -6.38 -12.12
N SER A 209 -5.41 -7.11 -11.00
CA SER A 209 -4.17 -7.55 -10.35
C SER A 209 -3.40 -8.56 -11.19
N LEU A 210 -4.09 -9.44 -11.90
CA LEU A 210 -3.47 -10.37 -12.85
C LEU A 210 -2.86 -9.61 -14.04
N HIS A 211 -3.61 -8.67 -14.62
CA HIS A 211 -3.13 -7.83 -15.73
C HIS A 211 -2.01 -6.85 -15.35
N SER A 212 -1.93 -6.42 -14.08
CA SER A 212 -0.76 -5.66 -13.57
C SER A 212 0.50 -6.52 -13.54
N GLU A 213 0.30 -7.84 -13.52
CA GLU A 213 1.37 -8.79 -13.70
C GLU A 213 2.42 -8.67 -12.57
N THR A 214 2.00 -8.21 -11.40
CA THR A 214 2.87 -7.95 -10.24
C THR A 214 2.81 -9.13 -9.27
N ARG A 215 3.80 -10.02 -9.32
CA ARG A 215 3.86 -11.25 -8.51
C ARG A 215 3.75 -11.00 -7.01
N SER A 216 4.42 -9.95 -6.50
CA SER A 216 4.35 -9.56 -5.08
C SER A 216 2.93 -9.20 -4.64
N ALA A 217 2.12 -8.59 -5.52
CA ALA A 217 0.72 -8.28 -5.26
C ALA A 217 -0.13 -9.55 -5.09
N TRP A 218 0.11 -10.58 -5.91
CA TRP A 218 -0.60 -11.86 -5.78
C TRP A 218 -0.29 -12.53 -4.44
N VAL A 219 0.98 -12.51 -4.03
CA VAL A 219 1.43 -13.00 -2.72
C VAL A 219 0.77 -12.20 -1.59
N GLY A 220 0.70 -10.87 -1.71
CA GLY A 220 0.04 -10.00 -0.73
C GLY A 220 -1.47 -10.28 -0.60
N ILE A 221 -2.19 -10.45 -1.71
CA ILE A 221 -3.62 -10.80 -1.70
C ILE A 221 -3.82 -12.18 -1.05
N ALA A 222 -3.03 -13.18 -1.45
CA ALA A 222 -3.12 -14.52 -0.90
C ALA A 222 -2.89 -14.50 0.63
N ALA A 223 -1.83 -13.83 1.09
CA ALA A 223 -1.53 -13.73 2.52
C ALA A 223 -2.60 -12.97 3.30
N GLY A 224 -3.14 -11.88 2.76
CA GLY A 224 -4.27 -11.15 3.36
C GLY A 224 -5.53 -12.01 3.47
N LEU A 225 -5.86 -12.79 2.43
CA LEU A 225 -6.97 -13.74 2.46
C LEU A 225 -6.72 -14.87 3.48
N SER A 226 -5.48 -15.38 3.60
CA SER A 226 -5.12 -16.38 4.62
C SER A 226 -5.32 -15.83 6.04
N VAL A 227 -4.88 -14.60 6.31
CA VAL A 227 -5.13 -13.91 7.59
C VAL A 227 -6.64 -13.82 7.84
N PHE A 228 -7.41 -13.46 6.81
CA PHE A 228 -8.86 -13.40 6.91
C PHE A 228 -9.44 -14.76 7.28
N LEU A 229 -9.05 -15.84 6.58
CA LEU A 229 -9.53 -17.21 6.83
C LEU A 229 -9.16 -17.72 8.24
N LEU A 230 -7.93 -17.49 8.71
CA LEU A 230 -7.47 -17.91 10.03
C LEU A 230 -8.27 -17.25 11.17
N LEU A 231 -8.61 -15.96 11.01
CA LEU A 231 -9.40 -15.22 12.00
C LEU A 231 -10.90 -15.53 11.90
N PHE A 232 -11.38 -15.83 10.69
CA PHE A 232 -12.78 -16.10 10.39
C PHE A 232 -13.23 -17.53 10.70
N ALA A 233 -12.39 -18.52 10.41
CA ALA A 233 -12.63 -19.93 10.74
C ALA A 233 -12.86 -20.15 12.24
N ARG A 234 -12.27 -19.30 13.09
CA ARG A 234 -12.43 -19.36 14.55
C ARG A 234 -13.72 -18.72 15.08
N THR A 235 -14.39 -17.85 14.32
CA THR A 235 -15.38 -16.92 14.91
C THR A 235 -16.80 -17.03 14.34
N ARG A 236 -17.02 -17.56 13.13
CA ARG A 236 -18.37 -17.54 12.49
C ARG A 236 -18.68 -18.73 11.56
N LYS A 237 -19.31 -19.78 12.10
CA LYS A 237 -19.83 -20.93 11.32
C LYS A 237 -20.90 -20.58 10.25
N GLY A 238 -21.44 -19.37 10.21
CA GLY A 238 -22.49 -18.98 9.25
C GLY A 238 -22.00 -18.26 7.98
N LEU A 239 -20.77 -17.73 8.00
CA LEU A 239 -20.26 -16.92 6.90
C LEU A 239 -19.33 -17.70 5.94
N TRP A 240 -19.02 -18.96 6.25
CA TRP A 240 -18.20 -19.82 5.39
C TRP A 240 -18.74 -19.93 3.97
N LYS A 241 -20.07 -19.96 3.76
CA LYS A 241 -20.67 -19.99 2.42
C LYS A 241 -20.30 -18.76 1.60
N LYS A 242 -20.34 -17.56 2.21
CA LYS A 242 -19.88 -16.33 1.55
C LYS A 242 -18.37 -16.38 1.32
N GLY A 243 -17.59 -16.82 2.30
CA GLY A 243 -16.14 -16.98 2.16
C GLY A 243 -15.78 -17.91 0.99
N MET A 244 -16.43 -19.08 0.90
CA MET A 244 -16.31 -20.03 -0.21
C MET A 244 -16.70 -19.41 -1.54
N LEU A 245 -17.78 -18.62 -1.59
CA LEU A 245 -18.16 -17.92 -2.80
C LEU A 245 -17.05 -16.97 -3.28
N GLY A 246 -16.39 -16.23 -2.37
CA GLY A 246 -15.24 -15.40 -2.72
C GLY A 246 -14.04 -16.21 -3.22
N ILE A 247 -13.75 -17.35 -2.60
CA ILE A 247 -12.70 -18.27 -3.06
C ILE A 247 -13.02 -18.80 -4.47
N VAL A 248 -14.26 -19.22 -4.71
CA VAL A 248 -14.70 -19.67 -6.04
C VAL A 248 -14.58 -18.54 -7.05
N THR A 249 -14.96 -17.30 -6.71
CA THR A 249 -14.77 -16.14 -7.59
C THR A 249 -13.30 -15.90 -7.91
N LEU A 250 -12.40 -15.98 -6.93
CA LEU A 250 -10.95 -15.87 -7.14
C LEU A 250 -10.44 -16.91 -8.14
N PHE A 251 -10.75 -18.19 -7.91
CA PHE A 251 -10.32 -19.28 -8.80
C PHE A 251 -10.97 -19.20 -10.18
N LEU A 252 -12.24 -18.81 -10.27
CA LEU A 252 -12.93 -18.62 -11.54
C LEU A 252 -12.24 -17.55 -12.39
N VAL A 253 -11.94 -16.39 -11.80
CA VAL A 253 -11.22 -15.31 -12.50
C VAL A 253 -9.83 -15.78 -12.95
N LEU A 254 -9.09 -16.47 -12.08
CA LEU A 254 -7.78 -17.04 -12.40
C LEU A 254 -7.85 -18.00 -13.59
N ILE A 255 -8.77 -18.98 -13.56
CA ILE A 255 -8.91 -20.00 -14.61
C ILE A 255 -9.30 -19.34 -15.94
N VAL A 256 -10.31 -18.48 -15.93
CA VAL A 256 -10.80 -17.81 -17.14
C VAL A 256 -9.70 -16.95 -17.76
N LEU A 257 -9.07 -16.07 -16.97
CA LEU A 257 -8.04 -15.18 -17.50
C LEU A 257 -6.77 -15.92 -17.91
N ASN A 258 -6.38 -16.97 -17.18
CA ASN A 258 -5.24 -17.81 -17.57
C ASN A 258 -5.47 -18.46 -18.93
N GLY A 259 -6.66 -19.01 -19.17
CA GLY A 259 -7.05 -19.56 -20.48
C GLY A 259 -7.02 -18.52 -21.60
N LEU A 260 -7.52 -17.29 -21.34
CA LEU A 260 -7.47 -16.19 -22.30
C LEU A 260 -6.04 -15.68 -22.56
N SER A 261 -5.15 -15.79 -21.58
CA SER A 261 -3.75 -15.35 -21.66
C SER A 261 -2.77 -16.42 -22.14
N GLN A 262 -3.27 -17.54 -22.69
CA GLN A 262 -2.43 -18.67 -23.15
C GLN A 262 -1.45 -19.17 -22.07
N ASN A 263 -1.92 -19.31 -20.82
CA ASN A 263 -1.14 -19.76 -19.66
C ASN A 263 -0.06 -18.80 -19.11
N THR A 264 -0.01 -17.55 -19.57
CA THR A 264 0.96 -16.55 -19.07
C THR A 264 0.97 -16.44 -17.54
N TYR A 265 -0.20 -16.42 -16.90
CA TYR A 265 -0.28 -16.28 -15.44
C TYR A 265 0.22 -17.52 -14.69
N TRP A 266 0.01 -18.71 -15.26
CA TRP A 266 0.54 -19.96 -14.71
C TRP A 266 2.07 -20.01 -14.77
N GLU A 267 2.66 -19.66 -15.91
CA GLU A 267 4.12 -19.55 -16.07
C GLU A 267 4.72 -18.53 -15.09
N ARG A 268 4.05 -17.39 -14.96
CA ARG A 268 4.38 -16.37 -13.94
C ARG A 268 4.31 -16.91 -12.52
N ALA A 269 3.31 -17.71 -12.17
CA ALA A 269 3.21 -18.31 -10.85
C ALA A 269 4.35 -19.33 -10.61
N GLN A 270 4.68 -20.15 -11.61
CA GLN A 270 5.80 -21.10 -11.55
C GLN A 270 7.15 -20.38 -11.37
N SER A 271 7.31 -19.19 -11.95
CA SER A 271 8.54 -18.39 -11.77
C SER A 271 8.84 -18.04 -10.31
N ILE A 272 7.82 -17.90 -9.45
CA ILE A 272 8.01 -17.66 -8.01
C ILE A 272 8.68 -18.87 -7.35
N TRP A 273 8.23 -20.07 -7.73
CA TRP A 273 8.81 -21.33 -7.24
C TRP A 273 10.23 -21.52 -7.80
N HIS A 274 10.43 -21.26 -9.09
CA HIS A 274 11.73 -21.34 -9.75
C HIS A 274 12.75 -20.40 -9.09
N ASP A 275 12.39 -19.12 -8.88
CA ASP A 275 13.22 -18.12 -8.19
C ASP A 275 13.67 -18.62 -6.81
N THR A 276 12.76 -19.27 -6.06
CA THR A 276 13.09 -19.85 -4.74
C THR A 276 14.09 -20.99 -4.86
N HIS A 277 13.92 -21.88 -5.84
CA HIS A 277 14.80 -23.02 -6.05
C HIS A 277 16.21 -22.59 -6.45
N ILE A 278 16.35 -21.64 -7.38
CA ILE A 278 17.67 -21.17 -7.85
C ILE A 278 18.45 -20.44 -6.76
N ILE A 279 17.76 -19.74 -5.84
CA ILE A 279 18.39 -19.13 -4.66
C ILE A 279 18.95 -20.21 -3.73
N VAL A 280 18.18 -21.27 -3.45
CA VAL A 280 18.61 -22.35 -2.54
C VAL A 280 19.69 -23.23 -3.16
N ALA A 281 19.62 -23.48 -4.47
CA ALA A 281 20.57 -24.31 -5.20
C ALA A 281 21.88 -23.57 -5.57
N ASP A 282 21.99 -22.28 -5.25
CA ASP A 282 23.12 -21.41 -5.59
C ASP A 282 23.47 -21.36 -7.10
N ALA A 283 22.47 -21.50 -7.96
CA ALA A 283 22.63 -21.56 -9.42
C ALA A 283 22.01 -20.32 -10.07
N ASP A 284 22.82 -19.42 -10.64
CA ASP A 284 22.37 -18.17 -11.29
C ASP A 284 21.38 -17.32 -10.45
N ARG A 285 21.48 -17.42 -9.12
CA ARG A 285 20.57 -16.78 -8.15
C ARG A 285 20.46 -15.25 -8.28
N ASN A 286 21.45 -14.61 -8.89
CA ASN A 286 21.50 -13.15 -9.04
C ASN A 286 20.37 -12.60 -9.94
N TRP A 287 19.79 -13.43 -10.83
CA TRP A 287 18.62 -13.04 -11.63
C TRP A 287 17.28 -13.21 -10.90
N ALA A 288 17.27 -13.90 -9.76
CA ALA A 288 16.04 -14.24 -9.04
C ALA A 288 15.24 -12.99 -8.64
N GLY A 289 13.92 -13.06 -8.82
CA GLY A 289 13.02 -11.97 -8.46
C GLY A 289 13.15 -10.74 -9.38
N ALA A 290 13.65 -10.92 -10.61
CA ALA A 290 14.06 -9.83 -11.52
C ALA A 290 15.22 -9.01 -10.93
N SER A 291 16.33 -9.70 -10.63
CA SER A 291 17.56 -9.15 -10.03
C SER A 291 17.44 -8.60 -8.61
N ARG A 292 16.27 -8.71 -7.96
CA ARG A 292 16.06 -8.26 -6.57
C ARG A 292 16.99 -8.98 -5.60
N TRP A 293 17.24 -10.27 -5.81
CA TRP A 293 18.18 -11.02 -4.96
C TRP A 293 19.59 -10.44 -5.01
N TYR A 294 20.10 -10.16 -6.22
CA TYR A 294 21.38 -9.47 -6.41
C TYR A 294 21.41 -8.11 -5.70
N ILE A 295 20.38 -7.27 -5.94
CA ILE A 295 20.27 -5.95 -5.31
C ILE A 295 20.37 -6.06 -3.78
N TRP A 296 19.68 -7.01 -3.17
CA TRP A 296 19.70 -7.18 -1.71
C TRP A 296 21.07 -7.63 -1.21
N GLN A 297 21.69 -8.63 -1.84
CA GLN A 297 23.00 -9.14 -1.42
C GLN A 297 24.09 -8.07 -1.53
N THR A 298 24.04 -7.24 -2.57
CA THR A 298 24.99 -6.16 -2.77
C THR A 298 24.71 -4.97 -1.85
N ALA A 299 23.45 -4.67 -1.52
CA ALA A 299 23.09 -3.51 -0.71
C ALA A 299 23.11 -3.77 0.81
N ILE A 300 22.91 -5.01 1.27
CA ILE A 300 22.91 -5.35 2.71
C ILE A 300 24.23 -4.94 3.39
N PRO A 301 25.43 -5.23 2.82
CA PRO A 301 26.70 -4.79 3.42
C PRO A 301 26.80 -3.27 3.56
N LEU A 302 26.14 -2.49 2.70
CA LEU A 302 26.14 -1.03 2.78
C LEU A 302 25.41 -0.53 4.05
N ILE A 303 24.51 -1.31 4.63
CA ILE A 303 23.80 -0.95 5.87
C ILE A 303 24.78 -0.74 7.03
N GLU A 304 25.92 -1.44 7.04
CA GLU A 304 26.93 -1.27 8.09
C GLU A 304 27.49 0.15 8.12
N ALA A 305 27.76 0.74 6.96
CA ALA A 305 28.25 2.12 6.83
C ALA A 305 27.18 3.16 7.23
N TYR A 306 25.91 2.83 7.03
CA TYR A 306 24.77 3.72 7.28
C TYR A 306 23.93 3.31 8.48
N PHE A 307 24.49 2.52 9.41
CA PHE A 307 23.71 1.84 10.44
C PHE A 307 22.88 2.79 11.31
N TRP A 308 23.49 3.88 11.79
CA TRP A 308 22.86 4.78 12.77
C TRP A 308 21.93 5.80 12.13
N THR A 309 22.40 6.43 11.06
CA THR A 309 21.74 7.60 10.46
C THR A 309 21.10 7.31 9.13
N GLY A 310 21.40 6.19 8.48
CA GLY A 310 21.04 6.02 7.08
C GLY A 310 21.85 6.95 6.15
N SER A 311 21.69 6.75 4.85
CA SER A 311 22.24 7.63 3.81
C SER A 311 21.37 8.86 3.51
N GLY A 312 20.21 8.98 4.16
CA GLY A 312 19.18 9.98 3.89
C GLY A 312 17.98 9.37 3.15
N PRO A 313 16.72 9.71 3.49
CA PRO A 313 15.55 9.16 2.80
C PRO A 313 15.58 9.46 1.30
N ASN A 314 15.28 8.44 0.48
CA ASN A 314 15.26 8.48 -0.99
C ASN A 314 16.63 8.83 -1.64
N THR A 315 17.71 8.29 -1.08
CA THR A 315 19.08 8.46 -1.60
C THR A 315 19.71 7.16 -2.12
N PHE A 316 18.96 6.07 -2.21
CA PHE A 316 19.49 4.74 -2.54
C PHE A 316 20.34 4.69 -3.81
N GLN A 317 19.89 5.34 -4.89
CA GLN A 317 20.63 5.43 -6.16
C GLN A 317 22.06 6.00 -6.02
N HIS A 318 22.32 6.79 -4.98
CA HIS A 318 23.62 7.43 -4.76
C HIS A 318 24.60 6.52 -4.03
N VAL A 319 24.07 5.64 -3.16
CA VAL A 319 24.88 4.69 -2.40
C VAL A 319 24.99 3.34 -3.09
N PHE A 320 24.05 2.99 -3.97
CA PHE A 320 24.06 1.79 -4.80
C PHE A 320 24.42 2.13 -6.24
N HIS A 321 25.71 2.15 -6.54
CA HIS A 321 26.27 2.61 -7.83
C HIS A 321 27.26 1.58 -8.40
N PRO A 322 27.68 1.65 -9.69
CA PRO A 322 28.55 0.65 -10.32
C PRO A 322 29.90 0.37 -9.66
N GLY A 323 30.32 1.19 -8.69
CA GLY A 323 31.56 0.99 -7.95
C GLY A 323 31.42 0.11 -6.71
N VAL A 324 30.19 -0.27 -6.31
CA VAL A 324 29.96 -1.07 -5.10
C VAL A 324 30.18 -2.57 -5.32
N ASP A 325 30.07 -3.04 -6.56
CA ASP A 325 30.21 -4.44 -6.94
C ASP A 325 30.69 -4.55 -8.40
N PRO A 326 31.72 -5.38 -8.69
CA PRO A 326 32.24 -5.55 -10.05
C PRO A 326 31.20 -6.03 -11.08
N ASP A 327 30.20 -6.80 -10.64
CA ASP A 327 29.17 -7.40 -11.49
C ASP A 327 27.93 -6.51 -11.65
N TYR A 328 27.93 -5.29 -11.09
CA TYR A 328 26.80 -4.37 -11.13
C TYR A 328 26.21 -4.20 -12.53
N SER A 329 27.06 -3.93 -13.52
CA SER A 329 26.64 -3.66 -14.90
C SER A 329 26.09 -4.90 -15.61
N THR A 330 26.32 -6.11 -15.06
CA THR A 330 25.75 -7.37 -15.57
C THR A 330 24.27 -7.48 -15.22
N TYR A 331 23.91 -7.12 -13.98
CA TYR A 331 22.57 -7.33 -13.44
C TYR A 331 21.70 -6.07 -13.46
N ILE A 332 22.32 -4.88 -13.47
CA ILE A 332 21.67 -3.58 -13.41
C ILE A 332 22.02 -2.77 -14.66
N ARG A 333 21.08 -2.71 -15.60
CA ARG A 333 21.26 -2.03 -16.89
C ARG A 333 20.89 -0.55 -16.86
N THR A 334 20.01 -0.17 -15.95
CA THR A 334 19.52 1.19 -15.74
C THR A 334 19.65 1.53 -14.27
N PRO A 335 19.92 2.81 -13.91
CA PRO A 335 19.91 3.23 -12.51
C PRO A 335 18.62 2.80 -11.81
N ILE A 336 18.75 2.23 -10.62
CA ILE A 336 17.63 1.84 -9.77
C ILE A 336 17.52 2.82 -8.61
N HIS A 337 16.29 3.19 -8.26
CA HIS A 337 16.02 4.22 -7.26
C HIS A 337 15.68 3.63 -5.87
N ASP A 338 15.52 2.31 -5.78
CA ASP A 338 15.14 1.61 -4.56
C ASP A 338 15.55 0.13 -4.57
N MET A 339 15.56 -0.46 -3.37
CA MET A 339 15.88 -1.87 -3.14
C MET A 339 14.76 -2.84 -3.51
N ASN A 340 13.57 -2.36 -3.89
CA ASN A 340 12.36 -3.16 -4.00
C ASN A 340 12.08 -4.02 -2.75
N ASN A 341 12.44 -3.49 -1.58
CA ASN A 341 12.20 -4.07 -0.26
C ASN A 341 12.17 -2.91 0.74
N ASP A 342 10.98 -2.54 1.19
CA ASP A 342 10.78 -1.39 2.06
C ASP A 342 11.59 -1.46 3.36
N TYR A 343 11.75 -2.65 3.92
CA TYR A 343 12.40 -2.82 5.22
C TYR A 343 13.91 -2.60 5.10
N LEU A 344 14.53 -3.21 4.09
CA LEU A 344 15.95 -2.99 3.81
C LEU A 344 16.20 -1.54 3.36
N GLN A 345 15.28 -0.98 2.57
CA GLN A 345 15.32 0.42 2.16
C GLN A 345 15.31 1.36 3.38
N ILE A 346 14.44 1.13 4.37
CA ILE A 346 14.40 1.92 5.61
C ILE A 346 15.73 1.77 6.37
N ALA A 347 16.25 0.55 6.52
CA ALA A 347 17.52 0.33 7.22
C ALA A 347 18.69 1.10 6.57
N LEU A 348 18.81 1.01 5.25
CA LEU A 348 19.91 1.63 4.51
C LEU A 348 19.76 3.15 4.43
N THR A 349 18.56 3.66 4.13
CA THR A 349 18.36 5.08 3.85
C THR A 349 17.97 5.91 5.06
N MET A 350 17.30 5.33 6.05
CA MET A 350 16.84 6.04 7.27
C MET A 350 17.53 5.56 8.55
N GLY A 351 18.35 4.51 8.45
CA GLY A 351 19.08 3.91 9.57
C GLY A 351 18.34 2.74 10.23
N VAL A 352 19.10 1.81 10.79
CA VAL A 352 18.58 0.65 11.54
C VAL A 352 17.72 1.07 12.74
N PRO A 353 18.04 2.13 13.52
CA PRO A 353 17.14 2.62 14.57
C PRO A 353 15.75 3.00 14.06
N ALA A 354 15.65 3.62 12.87
CA ALA A 354 14.36 3.96 12.27
C ALA A 354 13.59 2.70 11.86
N LEU A 355 14.26 1.70 11.28
CA LEU A 355 13.65 0.40 10.98
C LEU A 355 13.10 -0.27 12.24
N LEU A 356 13.88 -0.35 13.32
CA LEU A 356 13.46 -1.00 14.56
C LEU A 356 12.23 -0.30 15.17
N LEU A 357 12.21 1.03 15.16
CA LEU A 357 11.05 1.79 15.64
C LEU A 357 9.83 1.60 14.72
N TYR A 358 10.03 1.57 13.40
CA TYR A 358 8.97 1.26 12.44
C TYR A 358 8.37 -0.13 12.69
N LEU A 359 9.20 -1.17 12.84
CA LEU A 359 8.76 -2.54 13.17
C LEU A 359 8.03 -2.62 14.51
N LEU A 360 8.49 -1.88 15.52
CA LEU A 360 7.83 -1.78 16.81
C LEU A 360 6.42 -1.16 16.67
N ILE A 361 6.30 -0.06 15.91
CA ILE A 361 5.01 0.59 15.59
C ILE A 361 4.09 -0.40 14.86
N LEU A 362 4.57 -1.11 13.84
CA LEU A 362 3.83 -2.16 13.15
C LEU A 362 3.30 -3.20 14.15
N GLY A 363 4.18 -3.75 14.99
CA GLY A 363 3.81 -4.75 16.00
C GLY A 363 2.72 -4.28 16.95
N MET A 364 2.79 -3.02 17.41
CA MET A 364 1.76 -2.44 18.29
C MET A 364 0.41 -2.24 17.60
N VAL A 365 0.40 -1.76 16.35
CA VAL A 365 -0.84 -1.60 15.58
C VAL A 365 -1.45 -2.96 15.26
N PHE A 366 -0.66 -3.96 14.90
CA PHE A 366 -1.13 -5.34 14.69
C PHE A 366 -1.74 -5.93 15.95
N LYS A 367 -1.05 -5.80 17.10
CA LYS A 367 -1.56 -6.25 18.39
C LYS A 367 -2.92 -5.62 18.70
N LYS A 368 -3.06 -4.30 18.45
CA LYS A 368 -4.33 -3.57 18.63
C LYS A 368 -5.41 -4.06 17.67
N GLY A 369 -5.07 -4.31 16.41
CA GLY A 369 -5.96 -4.88 15.40
C GLY A 369 -6.50 -6.25 15.79
N VAL A 370 -5.62 -7.17 16.20
CA VAL A 370 -6.00 -8.51 16.67
C VAL A 370 -6.90 -8.40 17.91
N GLN A 371 -6.58 -7.51 18.85
CA GLN A 371 -7.42 -7.26 20.03
C GLN A 371 -8.83 -6.82 19.61
N LYS A 372 -8.96 -5.85 18.70
CA LYS A 372 -10.25 -5.38 18.20
C LYS A 372 -11.06 -6.48 17.54
N VAL A 373 -10.44 -7.32 16.73
CA VAL A 373 -11.10 -8.48 16.11
C VAL A 373 -11.67 -9.43 17.17
N ARG A 374 -10.91 -9.69 18.25
CA ARG A 374 -11.35 -10.59 19.33
C ARG A 374 -12.49 -10.00 20.18
N THR A 375 -12.49 -8.69 20.38
CA THR A 375 -13.48 -8.01 21.26
C THR A 375 -14.71 -7.48 20.53
N SER A 376 -14.68 -7.40 19.20
CA SER A 376 -15.79 -6.88 18.41
C SER A 376 -16.69 -8.00 17.92
N GLU A 377 -17.95 -7.66 17.65
CA GLU A 377 -18.92 -8.58 17.09
C GLU A 377 -19.54 -8.04 15.78
N GLY A 378 -20.32 -8.90 15.14
CA GLY A 378 -21.11 -8.53 13.96
C GLY A 378 -20.28 -7.99 12.80
N ALA A 379 -20.78 -6.94 12.16
CA ALA A 379 -20.13 -6.27 11.05
C ALA A 379 -18.82 -5.56 11.45
N ASN A 380 -18.70 -5.09 12.70
CA ASN A 380 -17.49 -4.41 13.17
C ASN A 380 -16.31 -5.38 13.26
N GLN A 381 -16.55 -6.62 13.68
CA GLN A 381 -15.53 -7.66 13.68
C GLN A 381 -15.00 -7.93 12.28
N ILE A 382 -15.90 -8.11 11.30
CA ILE A 382 -15.54 -8.33 9.89
C ILE A 382 -14.74 -7.15 9.35
N PHE A 383 -15.19 -5.93 9.67
CA PHE A 383 -14.49 -4.70 9.30
C PHE A 383 -13.05 -4.67 9.84
N HIS A 384 -12.85 -4.98 11.11
CA HIS A 384 -11.51 -5.04 11.71
C HIS A 384 -10.65 -6.17 11.14
N CYS A 385 -11.22 -7.33 10.84
CA CYS A 385 -10.53 -8.40 10.12
C CYS A 385 -10.07 -7.93 8.74
N GLY A 386 -10.93 -7.20 8.02
CA GLY A 386 -10.63 -6.62 6.73
C GLY A 386 -9.46 -5.63 6.77
N LEU A 387 -9.49 -4.69 7.72
CA LEU A 387 -8.37 -3.76 7.92
C LEU A 387 -7.07 -4.52 8.19
N LEU A 388 -7.10 -5.52 9.07
CA LEU A 388 -5.93 -6.31 9.42
C LEU A 388 -5.40 -7.13 8.23
N ALA A 389 -6.29 -7.75 7.46
CA ALA A 389 -5.96 -8.47 6.24
C ALA A 389 -5.34 -7.54 5.18
N SER A 390 -5.94 -6.38 4.91
CA SER A 390 -5.42 -5.38 3.98
C SER A 390 -4.05 -4.86 4.39
N THR A 391 -3.84 -4.55 5.68
CA THR A 391 -2.54 -4.13 6.21
C THR A 391 -1.51 -5.26 6.09
N ALA A 392 -1.85 -6.50 6.45
CA ALA A 392 -0.94 -7.64 6.36
C ALA A 392 -0.55 -7.93 4.91
N GLY A 393 -1.50 -7.94 3.99
CA GLY A 393 -1.24 -8.15 2.56
C GLY A 393 -0.30 -7.10 1.99
N TYR A 394 -0.52 -5.82 2.32
CA TYR A 394 0.35 -4.72 1.87
C TYR A 394 1.78 -4.82 2.43
N LEU A 395 1.93 -5.19 3.72
CA LEU A 395 3.26 -5.32 4.33
C LEU A 395 4.04 -6.52 3.80
N ILE A 396 3.34 -7.61 3.45
CA ILE A 396 3.97 -8.79 2.86
C ILE A 396 4.42 -8.50 1.42
N GLN A 397 3.60 -7.84 0.61
CA GLN A 397 4.03 -7.47 -0.73
C GLN A 397 5.20 -6.46 -0.70
N ALA A 398 5.28 -5.59 0.32
CA ALA A 398 6.35 -4.61 0.50
C ALA A 398 7.72 -5.24 0.83
N VAL A 399 7.78 -6.54 1.14
CA VAL A 399 9.07 -7.27 1.21
C VAL A 399 9.71 -7.39 -0.18
N PHE A 400 8.88 -7.46 -1.22
CA PHE A 400 9.30 -7.72 -2.61
C PHE A 400 8.99 -6.54 -3.54
N ASN A 401 8.63 -5.40 -2.97
CA ASN A 401 8.17 -4.21 -3.68
C ASN A 401 8.47 -2.96 -2.87
N ILE A 402 8.14 -1.80 -3.44
CA ILE A 402 8.36 -0.50 -2.83
C ILE A 402 7.05 0.16 -2.38
N SER A 403 7.06 0.84 -1.25
CA SER A 403 6.07 1.84 -0.88
C SER A 403 6.39 3.17 -1.54
N VAL A 404 5.44 3.72 -2.30
CA VAL A 404 5.60 4.98 -3.03
C VAL A 404 4.44 5.91 -2.80
N VAL A 405 4.65 7.21 -3.04
CA VAL A 405 3.65 8.26 -2.81
C VAL A 405 2.33 8.01 -3.54
N SER A 406 2.36 7.32 -4.68
CA SER A 406 1.15 6.92 -5.40
C SER A 406 0.23 5.96 -4.64
N VAL A 407 0.74 5.21 -3.66
CA VAL A 407 0.03 4.12 -2.97
C VAL A 407 0.07 4.24 -1.44
N ALA A 408 1.21 4.61 -0.88
CA ALA A 408 1.48 4.69 0.55
C ALA A 408 0.42 5.49 1.33
N PRO A 409 -0.14 6.63 0.84
CA PRO A 409 -1.19 7.35 1.54
C PRO A 409 -2.39 6.47 1.92
N PHE A 410 -2.81 5.56 1.03
CA PHE A 410 -3.91 4.62 1.33
C PHE A 410 -3.53 3.65 2.44
N PHE A 411 -2.31 3.12 2.40
CA PHE A 411 -1.79 2.24 3.45
C PHE A 411 -1.79 2.94 4.80
N TRP A 412 -1.21 4.15 4.90
CA TRP A 412 -1.12 4.89 6.17
C TRP A 412 -2.48 5.30 6.73
N ILE A 413 -3.48 5.56 5.86
CA ILE A 413 -4.88 5.77 6.27
C ILE A 413 -5.47 4.48 6.86
N ILE A 414 -5.37 3.34 6.15
CA ILE A 414 -5.89 2.04 6.63
C ILE A 414 -5.18 1.61 7.93
N PHE A 415 -3.87 1.84 8.01
CA PHE A 415 -3.05 1.57 9.18
C PHE A 415 -3.50 2.39 10.40
N GLY A 416 -3.82 3.69 10.19
CA GLY A 416 -4.43 4.53 11.22
C GLY A 416 -5.81 4.01 11.65
N PHE A 417 -6.65 3.59 10.71
CA PHE A 417 -7.97 3.01 11.04
C PHE A 417 -7.85 1.75 11.90
N LEU A 418 -6.86 0.89 11.60
CA LEU A 418 -6.57 -0.32 12.37
C LEU A 418 -6.21 0.04 13.82
N TYR A 419 -5.42 1.09 14.05
CA TYR A 419 -5.04 1.55 15.39
C TYR A 419 -6.16 2.30 16.15
N SER A 420 -7.10 2.95 15.47
CA SER A 420 -8.06 3.91 16.06
C SER A 420 -8.73 3.45 17.37
N GLU A 421 -8.84 4.33 18.36
CA GLU A 421 -9.40 3.99 19.67
C GLU A 421 -10.86 4.43 19.85
N THR A 422 -11.52 4.93 18.80
CA THR A 422 -12.91 5.37 18.92
C THR A 422 -13.80 4.20 19.31
N LYS A 423 -14.51 4.35 20.44
CA LYS A 423 -15.50 3.37 20.90
C LYS A 423 -16.51 3.10 19.78
N VAL A 424 -16.81 1.83 19.57
CA VAL A 424 -17.74 1.36 18.56
C VAL A 424 -19.16 1.77 18.96
N THR A 425 -19.63 2.94 18.51
CA THR A 425 -21.07 3.17 18.36
C THR A 425 -21.48 2.47 17.08
N GLY A 426 -22.19 1.34 17.22
CA GLY A 426 -22.33 0.32 16.19
C GLY A 426 -22.47 0.86 14.76
N VAL A 427 -21.71 0.29 13.83
CA VAL A 427 -22.01 0.38 12.39
C VAL A 427 -23.41 -0.19 12.22
N LYS A 428 -24.43 0.68 12.08
CA LYS A 428 -25.76 0.25 11.66
C LYS A 428 -25.58 -0.54 10.37
N ARG A 429 -26.24 -1.69 10.27
CA ARG A 429 -26.28 -2.50 9.04
C ARG A 429 -26.45 -1.55 7.86
N MET A 430 -25.59 -1.67 6.85
CA MET A 430 -25.61 -0.80 5.69
C MET A 430 -26.94 -0.97 4.96
N GLU A 431 -27.88 -0.09 5.25
CA GLU A 431 -29.09 0.14 4.47
C GLU A 431 -28.72 1.14 3.36
N GLY A 432 -28.10 0.60 2.31
CA GLY A 432 -27.94 1.23 1.00
C GLY A 432 -28.62 0.34 -0.01
#